data_AF-A0A9D7KJ66-F1
#
_entry.id   AF-A0A9D7KJ66-F1
#
_cell.length_a   1.000
_cell.length_b   1.000
_cell.length_c   1.000
_cell.angle_alpha   90.00
_cell.angle_beta   90.00
_cell.angle_gamma   90.00
#
_symmetry.space_group_name_H-M   'P 1'
#
loop_
_entity.id
_entity.type
_entity.pdbx_description
1 polymer ?
#
loop_
_entity_poly.entity_id
_entity_poly.type
_entity_poly.pdbx_seq_one_letter_code
_entity_poly.pdbx_strand_id
1 'polypeptide(L)'
;MKARIIAATNNNLEELVRQKKFREDFYFRLNVVNFELPPLRERIQDIPLLVNHFVRKINLVLDKTVTKIPDEVVKYLQTYSWVGNDRELENLLMQAIVLTKGDVLLKENILIKKQMDTEHKSEDVLLSLNEELRKGILKKF
;
A
#
# COMPACT_ATOMS: atom_id res chain seq x y z
N MET A 1 7.64 21.70 29.09
CA MET A 1 7.60 20.42 28.34
C MET A 1 8.60 20.49 27.19
N LYS A 2 9.40 19.43 26.96
CA LYS A 2 10.20 19.26 25.74
C LYS A 2 9.43 18.33 24.80
N ALA A 3 9.18 18.77 23.58
CA ALA A 3 8.55 17.95 22.54
C ALA A 3 9.50 17.82 21.34
N ARG A 4 9.52 16.63 20.71
CA ARG A 4 10.16 16.41 19.41
C ARG A 4 9.06 16.45 18.36
N ILE A 5 9.21 17.29 17.35
CA ILE A 5 8.24 17.49 16.28
C ILE A 5 8.72 16.72 15.04
N ILE A 6 7.83 15.90 14.47
CA ILE A 6 8.03 15.24 13.18
C ILE A 6 6.82 15.62 12.32
N ALA A 7 7.08 16.16 11.12
CA ALA A 7 6.05 16.53 10.16
C ALA A 7 6.29 15.80 8.84
N ALA A 8 5.21 15.51 8.12
CA ALA A 8 5.25 14.90 6.79
C ALA A 8 4.19 15.55 5.90
N THR A 9 4.51 15.72 4.62
CA THR A 9 3.65 16.36 3.63
C THR A 9 3.89 15.74 2.26
N ASN A 10 2.83 15.61 1.46
CA ASN A 10 2.93 15.23 0.05
C ASN A 10 2.97 16.46 -0.88
N ASN A 11 2.77 17.66 -0.35
CA ASN A 11 2.83 18.91 -1.10
C ASN A 11 4.23 19.51 -0.99
N ASN A 12 4.69 20.13 -2.08
CA ASN A 12 5.91 20.92 -2.07
C ASN A 12 5.68 22.19 -1.22
N LEU A 13 6.26 22.22 -0.02
CA LEU A 13 6.10 23.35 0.90
C LEU A 13 6.76 24.63 0.38
N GLU A 14 7.88 24.52 -0.32
CA GLU A 14 8.57 25.69 -0.89
C GLU A 14 7.66 26.43 -1.87
N GLU A 15 6.97 25.68 -2.74
CA GLU A 15 6.00 26.23 -3.67
C GLU A 15 4.79 26.85 -2.95
N LEU A 16 4.30 26.21 -1.88
CA LEU A 16 3.21 26.77 -1.09
C LEU A 16 3.60 28.06 -0.34
N VAL A 17 4.85 28.20 0.09
CA VAL A 17 5.39 29.45 0.65
C VAL A 17 5.42 30.54 -0.41
N ARG A 18 5.92 30.23 -1.63
CA ARG A 18 5.92 31.17 -2.77
C ARG A 18 4.51 31.64 -3.12
N GLN A 19 3.53 30.75 -3.06
CA GLN A 19 2.11 31.06 -3.28
C GLN A 19 1.42 31.77 -2.09
N LYS A 20 2.14 32.09 -1.01
CA LYS A 20 1.61 32.64 0.25
C LYS A 20 0.51 31.79 0.90
N LYS A 21 0.44 30.50 0.56
CA LYS A 21 -0.47 29.51 1.14
C LYS A 21 0.11 28.85 2.38
N PHE A 22 1.42 29.00 2.61
CA PHE A 22 2.10 28.49 3.78
C PHE A 22 2.98 29.56 4.41
N ARG A 23 3.09 29.51 5.75
CA ARG A 23 3.85 30.46 6.54
C ARG A 23 5.36 30.21 6.39
N GLU A 24 6.05 31.23 5.89
CA GLU A 24 7.50 31.20 5.66
C GLU A 24 8.29 30.95 6.96
N ASP A 25 7.92 31.62 8.06
CA ASP A 25 8.58 31.47 9.36
C ASP A 25 8.45 30.06 9.94
N PHE A 26 7.36 29.37 9.63
CA PHE A 26 7.13 27.99 10.04
C PHE A 26 7.89 27.00 9.14
N TYR A 27 7.97 27.27 7.84
CA TYR A 27 8.74 26.46 6.89
C TYR A 27 10.21 26.35 7.31
N PHE A 28 10.87 27.48 7.61
CA PHE A 28 12.28 27.46 8.02
C PHE A 28 12.53 26.77 9.37
N ARG A 29 11.53 26.73 10.27
CA ARG A 29 11.63 25.99 11.55
C ARG A 29 11.45 24.49 11.37
N LEU A 30 10.66 24.06 10.39
CA LEU A 30 10.45 22.65 10.09
C LEU A 30 11.57 22.08 9.21
N ASN A 31 12.04 22.85 8.23
CA ASN A 31 12.96 22.40 7.19
C ASN A 31 14.43 22.43 7.63
N VAL A 32 14.72 22.01 8.87
CA VAL A 32 16.09 21.92 9.40
C VAL A 32 16.75 20.61 8.94
N VAL A 33 16.00 19.51 9.01
CA VAL A 33 16.39 18.21 8.47
C VAL A 33 15.22 17.70 7.64
N ASN A 34 15.42 17.57 6.33
CA ASN A 34 14.42 17.07 5.40
C ASN A 34 14.78 15.68 4.91
N PHE A 35 13.79 14.80 4.85
CA PHE A 35 13.92 13.46 4.28
C PHE A 35 12.91 13.32 3.15
N GLU A 36 13.40 13.29 1.92
CA GLU A 36 12.58 12.96 0.77
C GLU A 36 12.42 11.45 0.68
N LEU A 37 11.18 10.98 0.74
CA LEU A 37 10.86 9.57 0.59
C LEU A 37 10.64 9.27 -0.88
N PRO A 38 11.50 8.43 -1.51
CA PRO A 38 11.32 8.09 -2.91
C PRO A 38 10.03 7.27 -3.10
N PRO A 39 9.32 7.48 -4.21
CA PRO A 39 8.18 6.66 -4.57
C PRO A 39 8.62 5.21 -4.81
N LEU A 40 7.70 4.26 -4.68
CA LEU A 40 8.01 2.83 -4.74
C LEU A 40 8.66 2.41 -6.06
N ARG A 41 8.33 3.07 -7.18
CA ARG A 41 8.99 2.88 -8.50
C ARG A 41 10.49 3.16 -8.52
N GLU A 42 10.99 4.01 -7.63
CA GLU A 42 12.42 4.32 -7.52
C GLU A 42 13.14 3.36 -6.54
N ARG A 43 12.38 2.53 -5.83
CA ARG A 43 12.86 1.53 -4.86
C ARG A 43 12.21 0.17 -5.04
N ILE A 44 12.09 -0.29 -6.30
CA ILE A 44 11.52 -1.61 -6.65
C ILE A 44 12.23 -2.80 -5.99
N GLN A 45 13.48 -2.60 -5.56
CA GLN A 45 14.30 -3.55 -4.81
C GLN A 45 13.64 -3.94 -3.48
N ASP A 46 12.82 -3.04 -2.90
CA ASP A 46 12.17 -3.22 -1.60
C ASP A 46 10.88 -4.05 -1.70
N ILE A 47 10.34 -4.23 -2.91
CA ILE A 47 9.07 -4.94 -3.15
C ILE A 47 9.06 -6.33 -2.50
N PRO A 48 10.07 -7.21 -2.67
CA PRO A 48 10.09 -8.53 -2.03
C PRO A 48 9.92 -8.45 -0.50
N LEU A 49 10.56 -7.48 0.15
CA LEU A 49 10.46 -7.30 1.61
C LEU A 49 9.07 -6.79 2.01
N LEU A 50 8.55 -5.81 1.28
CA LEU A 50 7.22 -5.25 1.49
C LEU A 50 6.12 -6.29 1.29
N VAL A 51 6.18 -7.08 0.21
CA VAL A 51 5.24 -8.18 -0.05
C VAL A 51 5.22 -9.15 1.12
N ASN A 52 6.39 -9.62 1.57
CA ASN A 52 6.48 -10.53 2.71
C ASN A 52 5.89 -9.93 3.99
N HIS A 53 6.13 -8.64 4.25
CA HIS A 53 5.54 -7.94 5.39
C HIS A 53 4.01 -7.86 5.28
N PHE A 54 3.49 -7.40 4.15
CA PHE A 54 2.06 -7.20 3.94
C PHE A 54 1.29 -8.52 3.94
N VAL A 55 1.80 -9.57 3.30
CA VAL A 55 1.14 -10.89 3.32
C VAL A 55 1.00 -11.40 4.75
N ARG A 56 2.05 -11.30 5.58
CA ARG A 56 1.96 -11.65 7.01
C ARG A 56 0.92 -10.81 7.75
N LYS A 57 0.95 -9.49 7.54
CA LYS A 57 0.00 -8.55 8.17
C LYS A 57 -1.45 -8.88 7.79
N ILE A 58 -1.70 -9.12 6.50
CA ILE A 58 -3.03 -9.40 5.96
C ILE A 58 -3.55 -10.76 6.41
N ASN A 59 -2.70 -11.79 6.42
CA ASN A 59 -3.08 -13.11 6.96
C ASN A 59 -3.61 -13.03 8.39
N LEU A 60 -2.97 -12.22 9.25
CA LEU A 60 -3.42 -12.00 10.63
C LEU A 60 -4.77 -11.27 10.70
N VAL A 61 -5.06 -10.39 9.74
CA VAL A 61 -6.32 -9.62 9.70
C VAL A 61 -7.46 -10.46 9.13
N LEU A 62 -7.19 -11.30 8.12
CA LEU A 62 -8.19 -12.08 7.39
C LEU A 62 -8.30 -13.53 7.85
N ASP A 63 -7.52 -13.96 8.85
CA ASP A 63 -7.47 -15.35 9.33
C ASP A 63 -7.13 -16.33 8.19
N LYS A 64 -6.17 -15.95 7.35
CA LYS A 64 -5.67 -16.71 6.19
C LYS A 64 -4.26 -17.23 6.45
N THR A 65 -3.83 -18.23 5.68
CA THR A 65 -2.53 -18.89 5.83
C THR A 65 -1.73 -18.89 4.53
N VAL A 66 -1.77 -17.78 3.78
CA VAL A 66 -1.00 -17.64 2.54
C VAL A 66 0.48 -17.42 2.90
N THR A 67 1.31 -18.44 2.73
CA THR A 67 2.72 -18.41 3.16
C THR A 67 3.70 -18.54 2.01
N LYS A 68 3.28 -19.14 0.89
CA LYS A 68 4.11 -19.39 -0.27
C LYS A 68 3.87 -18.30 -1.31
N ILE A 69 4.95 -17.59 -1.64
CA ILE A 69 4.93 -16.53 -2.64
C ILE A 69 5.96 -16.92 -3.71
N PRO A 70 5.53 -17.41 -4.87
CA PRO A 70 6.43 -17.76 -5.97
C PRO A 70 7.24 -16.54 -6.45
N ASP A 71 8.51 -16.76 -6.84
CA ASP A 71 9.38 -15.68 -7.33
C ASP A 71 8.81 -14.97 -8.56
N GLU A 72 8.06 -15.68 -9.41
CA GLU A 72 7.39 -15.10 -10.57
C GLU A 72 6.36 -14.02 -10.19
N VAL A 73 5.72 -14.17 -9.03
CA VAL A 73 4.75 -13.20 -8.51
C VAL A 73 5.49 -11.94 -8.06
N VAL A 74 6.59 -12.11 -7.33
CA VAL A 74 7.41 -10.97 -6.90
C VAL A 74 8.00 -10.23 -8.09
N LYS A 75 8.55 -10.95 -9.07
CA LYS A 75 9.07 -10.38 -10.32
C LYS A 75 7.98 -9.64 -11.09
N TYR A 76 6.78 -10.20 -11.15
CA TYR A 76 5.64 -9.54 -11.79
C TYR A 76 5.31 -8.23 -11.11
N LEU A 77 5.22 -8.21 -9.78
CA LEU A 77 4.97 -7.00 -8.98
C LEU A 77 6.08 -5.94 -9.18
N GLN A 78 7.32 -6.33 -9.42
CA GLN A 78 8.42 -5.40 -9.71
C GLN A 78 8.34 -4.70 -11.07
N THR A 79 7.52 -5.19 -12.01
CA THR A 79 7.34 -4.55 -13.33
C THR A 79 6.39 -3.36 -13.32
N TYR A 80 5.72 -3.09 -12.19
CA TYR A 80 4.71 -2.04 -12.08
C TYR A 80 5.26 -0.73 -11.54
N SER A 81 4.62 0.37 -11.93
CA SER A 81 5.02 1.74 -11.57
C SER A 81 4.51 2.21 -10.20
N TRP A 82 3.56 1.48 -9.59
CA TRP A 82 3.05 1.75 -8.24
C TRP A 82 2.76 3.24 -7.97
N VAL A 83 1.82 3.83 -8.72
CA VAL A 83 1.47 5.26 -8.60
C VAL A 83 0.95 5.58 -7.19
N GLY A 84 0.22 4.65 -6.57
CA GLY A 84 -0.23 4.74 -5.17
C GLY A 84 0.77 4.18 -4.16
N ASN A 85 2.02 3.91 -4.57
CA ASN A 85 3.12 3.42 -3.75
C ASN A 85 2.78 2.15 -2.95
N ASP A 86 3.24 2.10 -1.70
CA ASP A 86 3.03 1.03 -0.73
C ASP A 86 1.56 0.77 -0.45
N ARG A 87 0.70 1.81 -0.46
CA ARG A 87 -0.75 1.63 -0.26
C ARG A 87 -1.41 0.88 -1.41
N GLU A 88 -1.03 1.17 -2.64
CA GLU A 88 -1.54 0.44 -3.80
C GLU A 88 -1.10 -1.03 -3.76
N LEU A 89 0.16 -1.28 -3.42
CA LEU A 89 0.69 -2.63 -3.25
C LEU A 89 -0.05 -3.41 -2.15
N GLU A 90 -0.23 -2.81 -0.97
CA GLU A 90 -0.94 -3.45 0.14
C GLU A 90 -2.38 -3.79 -0.23
N ASN A 91 -3.10 -2.86 -0.86
CA ASN A 91 -4.48 -3.08 -1.28
C ASN A 91 -4.60 -4.18 -2.33
N LEU A 92 -3.69 -4.22 -3.29
CA LEU A 92 -3.65 -5.27 -4.31
C LEU A 92 -3.39 -6.65 -3.68
N LEU A 93 -2.42 -6.74 -2.76
CA LEU A 93 -2.14 -7.99 -2.04
C LEU A 93 -3.30 -8.43 -1.17
N MET A 94 -4.01 -7.49 -0.55
CA MET A 94 -5.21 -7.78 0.23
C MET A 94 -6.30 -8.42 -0.64
N GLN A 95 -6.58 -7.81 -1.80
CA GLN A 95 -7.52 -8.38 -2.77
C GLN A 95 -7.06 -9.76 -3.25
N ALA A 96 -5.77 -9.93 -3.53
CA ALA A 96 -5.25 -11.20 -4.02
C ALA A 96 -5.38 -12.32 -2.97
N ILE A 97 -5.06 -12.05 -1.70
CA ILE A 97 -5.18 -13.02 -0.60
C ILE A 97 -6.63 -13.45 -0.36
N VAL A 98 -7.58 -12.51 -0.46
CA VAL A 98 -9.03 -12.80 -0.37
C VAL A 98 -9.44 -13.82 -1.44
N LEU A 99 -8.91 -13.66 -2.66
CA LEU A 99 -9.19 -14.55 -3.79
C LEU A 99 -8.40 -15.88 -3.73
N THR A 100 -7.34 -15.95 -2.94
CA THR A 100 -6.51 -17.15 -2.83
C THR A 100 -7.25 -18.25 -2.07
N LYS A 101 -7.39 -19.39 -2.73
CA LYS A 101 -7.91 -20.64 -2.15
C LYS A 101 -6.73 -21.55 -1.81
N GLY A 102 -6.07 -21.32 -0.67
CA GLY A 102 -4.94 -22.13 -0.22
C GLY A 102 -3.84 -21.34 0.46
N ASP A 103 -2.63 -21.89 0.48
CA ASP A 103 -1.43 -21.32 1.11
C ASP A 103 -0.47 -20.65 0.12
N VAL A 104 -0.75 -20.70 -1.19
CA VAL A 104 0.09 -20.15 -2.27
C VAL A 104 -0.57 -18.94 -2.92
N LEU A 105 0.14 -17.81 -2.95
CA LEU A 105 -0.27 -16.63 -3.72
C LEU A 105 0.12 -16.83 -5.19
N LEU A 106 -0.85 -17.02 -6.08
CA LEU A 106 -0.60 -17.19 -7.51
C LEU A 106 -0.74 -15.87 -8.26
N LYS A 107 -0.08 -15.78 -9.41
CA LYS A 107 -0.15 -14.60 -10.29
C LYS A 107 -1.58 -14.28 -10.73
N GLU A 108 -2.42 -15.30 -10.91
CA GLU A 108 -3.82 -15.17 -11.31
C GLU A 108 -4.70 -14.46 -10.27
N ASN A 109 -4.30 -14.48 -9.00
CA ASN A 109 -4.99 -13.76 -7.93
C ASN A 109 -4.67 -12.26 -7.94
N ILE A 110 -3.63 -11.84 -8.67
CA ILE A 110 -3.18 -10.45 -8.72
C ILE A 110 -3.91 -9.72 -9.85
N LEU A 111 -4.93 -8.95 -9.46
CA LEU A 111 -5.76 -8.17 -10.38
C LEU A 111 -5.32 -6.71 -10.39
N ILE A 112 -4.30 -6.39 -11.19
CA ILE A 112 -3.88 -5.00 -11.35
C ILE A 112 -4.84 -4.32 -12.31
N LYS A 113 -5.60 -3.34 -11.80
CA LYS A 113 -6.46 -2.49 -12.61
C LYS A 113 -5.58 -1.73 -13.60
N LYS A 114 -5.52 -2.21 -14.84
CA LYS A 114 -5.02 -1.41 -15.95
C LYS A 114 -5.97 -0.21 -16.05
N GLN A 115 -5.44 1.01 -16.09
CA GLN A 115 -6.28 2.19 -16.22
C GLN A 115 -7.19 2.01 -17.46
N MET A 116 -8.50 2.15 -17.22
CA MET A 116 -9.65 1.99 -18.12
C MET A 116 -10.14 0.54 -18.35
N ASP A 117 -11.43 0.35 -18.02
CA ASP A 117 -12.33 -0.78 -18.24
C ASP A 117 -12.18 -2.06 -17.39
N THR A 118 -12.97 -2.15 -16.31
CA THR A 118 -13.72 -3.37 -15.90
C THR A 118 -14.61 -3.09 -14.67
N GLU A 119 -15.81 -2.57 -14.89
CA GLU A 119 -16.81 -2.31 -13.84
C GLU A 119 -17.42 -3.59 -13.25
N HIS A 120 -17.39 -4.73 -13.94
CA HIS A 120 -18.15 -5.92 -13.52
C HIS A 120 -17.42 -6.88 -12.58
N LYS A 121 -16.08 -6.99 -12.63
CA LYS A 121 -15.33 -7.87 -11.70
C LYS A 121 -15.12 -7.24 -10.32
N SER A 122 -15.36 -5.93 -10.19
CA SER A 122 -15.07 -5.21 -8.96
C SER A 122 -16.14 -5.40 -7.90
N GLU A 123 -17.42 -5.59 -8.27
CA GLU A 123 -18.50 -5.78 -7.29
C GLU A 123 -18.40 -7.11 -6.54
N ASP A 124 -18.19 -8.24 -7.22
CA ASP A 124 -18.03 -9.54 -6.56
C ASP A 124 -16.80 -9.58 -5.63
N VAL A 125 -15.71 -8.94 -6.07
CA VAL A 125 -14.50 -8.80 -5.27
C VAL A 125 -14.77 -7.93 -4.04
N LEU A 126 -15.40 -6.77 -4.21
CA LEU A 126 -15.76 -5.88 -3.09
C LEU A 126 -16.76 -6.51 -2.12
N LEU A 127 -17.70 -7.32 -2.61
CA LEU A 127 -18.65 -8.06 -1.78
C LEU A 127 -17.93 -9.14 -0.97
N SER A 128 -17.06 -9.93 -1.61
CA SER A 128 -16.21 -10.91 -0.94
C SER A 128 -15.29 -10.27 0.09
N LEU A 129 -14.63 -9.15 -0.25
CA LEU A 129 -13.81 -8.37 0.68
C LEU A 129 -14.63 -7.86 1.86
N ASN A 130 -15.81 -7.29 1.63
CA ASN A 130 -16.65 -6.79 2.70
C ASN A 130 -17.15 -7.91 3.61
N GLU A 131 -17.48 -9.09 3.07
CA GLU A 131 -17.85 -10.26 3.87
C GLU A 131 -16.67 -10.79 4.69
N GLU A 132 -15.49 -10.90 4.10
CA GLU A 132 -14.29 -11.41 4.78
C GLU A 132 -13.75 -10.42 5.82
N LEU A 133 -13.77 -9.12 5.52
CA LEU A 133 -13.45 -8.05 6.48
C LEU A 133 -14.45 -8.02 7.64
N ARG A 134 -15.76 -8.21 7.38
CA ARG A 134 -16.76 -8.35 8.44
C ARG A 134 -16.47 -9.54 9.34
N LYS A 135 -16.15 -10.72 8.77
CA LYS A 135 -15.81 -11.93 9.55
C LYS A 135 -14.52 -11.76 10.36
N GLY A 136 -13.50 -11.09 9.81
CA GLY A 136 -12.22 -10.84 10.49
C GLY A 136 -12.29 -9.81 11.62
N ILE A 137 -13.04 -8.71 11.43
CA ILE A 137 -13.18 -7.65 12.44
C ILE A 137 -14.07 -8.09 13.62
N LEU A 138 -15.11 -8.91 13.36
CA LEU A 138 -16.03 -9.39 14.41
C LEU A 138 -15.44 -10.48 15.33
N LYS A 139 -14.32 -11.13 14.98
CA LYS A 139 -13.62 -12.07 15.88
C LYS A 139 -12.79 -11.39 16.99
N LYS A 140 -12.74 -10.05 17.00
CA LYS A 140 -11.91 -9.25 17.92
C LYS A 140 -12.68 -8.55 19.05
N PHE A 141 -13.96 -8.90 19.25
CA PHE A 141 -14.77 -8.51 20.40
C PHE A 141 -15.36 -9.74 21.09
#